data_AF-B7QKM4-F1
#
_entry.id   AF-B7QKM4-F1
#
_cell.length_a   1.000
_cell.length_b   1.000
_cell.length_c   1.000
_cell.angle_alpha   90.00
_cell.angle_beta   90.00
_cell.angle_gamma   90.00
#
_symmetry.space_group_name_H-M   'P 1'
#
loop_
_entity.id
_entity.type
_entity.pdbx_description
1 polymer ?
#
loop_
_entity_poly.entity_id
_entity_poly.type
_entity_poly.pdbx_seq_one_letter_code
_entity_poly.pdbx_strand_id
1 'polypeptide(L)'
;MKRVERWLEQSPTSRFFLCSVPFTKARGVEVAANIAAVNKAPMRECRNLGQRVESVNTYWMLRGLPARAMDGIRCTPEAAQAVGEVLAQ
;
A
#
# COMPACT_ATOMS: atom_id res chain seq x y z
N MET A 1 -4.71 -2.96 -15.63
CA MET A 1 -4.53 -4.01 -14.62
C MET A 1 -4.84 -5.41 -15.15
N LYS A 2 -4.45 -5.76 -16.39
CA LYS A 2 -4.78 -7.07 -17.00
C LYS A 2 -4.36 -8.29 -16.16
N ARG A 3 -3.33 -8.13 -15.32
CA ARG A 3 -2.85 -9.18 -14.40
C ARG A 3 -3.76 -9.38 -13.18
N VAL A 4 -4.39 -8.31 -12.66
CA VAL A 4 -5.32 -8.38 -11.52
C VAL A 4 -6.66 -8.97 -11.97
N GLU A 5 -7.15 -8.59 -13.14
CA GLU A 5 -8.36 -9.15 -13.75
C GLU A 5 -8.22 -10.68 -13.92
N ARG A 6 -7.07 -11.14 -14.43
CA ARG A 6 -6.76 -12.58 -14.52
C ARG A 6 -6.74 -13.27 -13.15
N TRP A 7 -6.22 -12.63 -12.11
CA TRP A 7 -6.25 -13.21 -10.75
C TRP A 7 -7.67 -13.28 -10.18
N LEU A 8 -8.51 -12.28 -10.46
CA LEU A 8 -9.92 -12.27 -10.08
C LEU A 8 -10.73 -13.36 -10.79
N GLU A 9 -10.35 -13.72 -12.02
CA GLU A 9 -10.92 -14.85 -12.78
C GLU A 9 -10.47 -16.20 -12.19
N GLN A 10 -9.19 -16.34 -11.86
CA GLN A 10 -8.62 -17.58 -11.30
C GLN A 10 -9.01 -17.83 -9.84
N SER A 11 -9.36 -16.78 -9.10
CA SER A 11 -9.71 -16.84 -7.69
C SER A 11 -11.07 -16.18 -7.44
N PRO A 12 -12.18 -16.79 -7.90
CA PRO A 12 -13.49 -16.14 -7.98
C PRO A 12 -14.04 -15.72 -6.60
N THR A 13 -13.65 -16.42 -5.53
CA THR A 13 -14.10 -16.17 -4.15
C THR A 13 -13.16 -15.28 -3.34
N SER A 14 -11.97 -14.95 -3.87
CA SER A 14 -10.96 -14.22 -3.11
C SER A 14 -11.22 -12.71 -3.11
N ARG A 15 -10.89 -12.08 -1.99
CA ARG A 15 -10.74 -10.62 -1.87
C ARG A 15 -9.28 -10.25 -2.06
N PHE A 16 -9.03 -9.17 -2.78
CA PHE A 16 -7.70 -8.67 -3.02
C PHE A 16 -7.52 -7.31 -2.35
N PHE A 17 -6.40 -7.13 -1.66
CA PHE A 17 -6.01 -5.87 -1.07
C PHE A 17 -4.81 -5.31 -1.82
N LEU A 18 -4.93 -4.08 -2.31
CA LEU A 18 -3.84 -3.36 -2.93
C LEU A 18 -3.27 -2.36 -1.93
N CYS A 19 -2.14 -2.71 -1.34
CA CYS A 19 -1.41 -1.84 -0.42
C CYS A 19 -0.63 -0.78 -1.20
N SER A 20 -0.73 0.48 -0.78
CA SER A 20 0.06 1.56 -1.35
C SER A 20 1.55 1.46 -0.97
N VAL A 21 2.41 2.19 -1.68
CA VAL A 21 3.81 2.35 -1.29
C VAL A 21 3.84 3.16 0.00
N PRO A 22 4.51 2.67 1.06
CA PRO A 22 4.53 3.33 2.37
C PRO A 22 5.30 4.65 2.34
N PHE A 23 5.01 5.52 3.31
CA PHE A 23 5.75 6.76 3.50
C PHE A 23 7.19 6.51 3.94
N THR A 24 8.14 7.26 3.38
CA THR A 24 9.57 7.21 3.73
C THR A 24 10.05 8.57 4.23
N LYS A 25 10.58 8.65 5.46
CA LYS A 25 11.12 9.90 6.03
C LYS A 25 12.46 10.34 5.44
N ALA A 26 13.23 9.42 4.89
CA ALA A 26 14.66 9.67 4.62
C ALA A 26 14.97 10.29 3.26
N ARG A 27 13.96 10.60 2.45
CA ARG A 27 14.20 11.15 1.11
C ARG A 27 13.32 12.36 0.91
N GLY A 28 13.93 13.41 0.36
CA GLY A 28 13.37 14.76 0.30
C GLY A 28 12.05 14.86 -0.47
N VAL A 29 11.56 16.10 -0.61
CA VAL A 29 10.23 16.45 -1.18
C VAL A 29 9.94 15.72 -2.50
N GLU A 30 10.94 15.52 -3.35
CA GLU A 30 10.82 14.82 -4.64
C GLU A 30 10.41 13.34 -4.49
N VAL A 31 10.97 12.61 -3.52
CA VAL A 31 10.61 11.20 -3.31
C VAL A 31 9.20 11.09 -2.73
N ALA A 32 8.82 12.01 -1.85
CA ALA A 32 7.43 12.07 -1.35
C ALA A 32 6.43 12.33 -2.50
N ALA A 33 6.77 13.23 -3.44
CA ALA A 33 5.95 13.49 -4.62
C ALA A 33 5.86 12.27 -5.55
N ASN A 34 6.97 11.56 -5.77
CA ASN A 34 7.00 10.34 -6.57
C ASN A 34 6.16 9.22 -5.95
N ILE A 35 6.27 9.01 -4.63
CA ILE A 35 5.44 8.03 -3.91
C ILE A 35 3.95 8.40 -4.02
N ALA A 36 3.59 9.67 -3.85
CA ALA A 36 2.22 10.13 -4.01
C ALA A 36 1.69 9.90 -5.44
N ALA A 37 2.51 10.14 -6.46
CA ALA A 37 2.16 9.88 -7.85
C ALA A 37 1.94 8.38 -8.14
N VAL A 38 2.85 7.53 -7.66
CA VAL A 38 2.75 6.06 -7.82
C VAL A 38 1.52 5.51 -7.10
N ASN A 39 1.14 6.06 -5.95
CA ASN A 39 -0.02 5.60 -5.19
C ASN A 39 -1.35 6.04 -5.80
N LYS A 40 -1.39 7.14 -6.56
CA LYS A 40 -2.64 7.72 -7.08
C LYS A 40 -3.31 6.84 -8.14
N ALA A 41 -2.54 6.35 -9.12
CA ALA A 41 -3.11 5.58 -10.23
C ALA A 41 -3.73 4.24 -9.78
N PRO A 42 -3.03 3.40 -8.98
CA PRO A 42 -3.58 2.11 -8.58
C PRO A 42 -4.80 2.23 -7.66
N MET A 43 -4.86 3.25 -6.79
CA MET A 43 -6.05 3.52 -5.97
C MET A 43 -7.28 3.86 -6.80
N ARG A 44 -7.12 4.64 -7.89
CA ARG A 44 -8.21 4.95 -8.81
C ARG A 44 -8.70 3.68 -9.50
N GLU A 45 -7.77 2.85 -9.94
CA GLU A 45 -8.08 1.62 -10.64
C GLU A 45 -8.74 0.54 -9.77
N CYS A 46 -8.45 0.47 -8.46
CA CYS A 46 -9.19 -0.39 -7.54
C CYS A 46 -10.70 -0.10 -7.54
N ARG A 47 -11.09 1.17 -7.66
CA ARG A 47 -12.52 1.55 -7.74
C ARG A 47 -13.20 0.97 -8.97
N ASN A 48 -12.47 0.83 -10.08
CA ASN A 48 -12.98 0.29 -11.34
C ASN A 48 -13.11 -1.24 -11.31
N LEU A 49 -12.31 -1.93 -10.49
CA LEU A 49 -12.28 -3.40 -10.39
C LEU A 49 -13.40 -4.00 -9.51
N GLY A 50 -14.26 -3.15 -8.95
CA GLY A 50 -15.43 -3.55 -8.18
C GLY A 50 -15.11 -3.95 -6.73
N GLN A 51 -16.13 -4.42 -6.01
CA GLN A 51 -16.12 -4.62 -4.55
C GLN A 51 -15.12 -5.68 -4.05
N ARG A 52 -14.50 -6.47 -4.93
CA ARG A 52 -13.55 -7.54 -4.57
C ARG A 52 -12.10 -7.05 -4.49
N VAL A 53 -11.81 -5.83 -4.92
CA VAL A 53 -10.49 -5.21 -4.79
C VAL A 53 -10.59 -3.98 -3.91
N GLU A 54 -9.84 -3.97 -2.82
CA GLU A 54 -9.82 -2.88 -1.87
C GLU A 54 -8.45 -2.20 -1.88
N SER A 55 -8.42 -0.88 -1.98
CA SER A 55 -7.17 -0.13 -1.85
C SER A 55 -6.91 0.16 -0.38
N VAL A 56 -5.78 -0.31 0.14
CA VAL A 56 -5.35 -0.04 1.52
C VAL A 56 -4.27 1.03 1.51
N ASN A 57 -4.56 2.17 2.14
CA ASN A 57 -3.71 3.34 2.08
C ASN A 57 -2.61 3.32 3.17
N THR A 58 -1.70 2.36 3.05
CA THR A 58 -0.57 2.15 3.96
C THR A 58 0.35 3.37 4.06
N TYR A 59 0.44 4.22 3.02
CA TYR A 59 1.16 5.50 3.05
C TYR A 59 0.76 6.38 4.24
N TRP A 60 -0.55 6.62 4.42
CA TRP A 60 -1.05 7.46 5.51
C TRP A 60 -1.02 6.73 6.86
N MET A 61 -1.32 5.43 6.86
CA MET A 61 -1.27 4.61 8.08
C MET A 61 0.13 4.66 8.72
N LEU A 62 1.17 4.56 7.90
CA LEU A 62 2.56 4.58 8.36
C LEU A 62 3.10 5.97 8.70
N ARG A 63 2.50 7.04 8.16
CA ARG A 63 2.89 8.41 8.50
C ARG A 63 2.60 8.73 9.97
N GLY A 64 1.50 8.20 10.50
CA GLY A 64 1.08 8.41 11.90
C GLY A 64 1.76 7.48 12.90
N LEU A 65 2.33 6.37 12.44
CA LEU A 65 3.04 5.43 13.30
C LEU A 65 4.46 5.95 13.60
N PRO A 66 5.01 5.64 14.79
CA PRO A 66 6.45 5.80 15.06
C PRO A 66 7.28 4.75 14.31
N ALA A 67 6.91 4.43 13.08
CA ALA A 67 7.61 3.50 12.22
C ALA A 67 8.99 4.06 11.89
N ARG A 68 10.03 3.36 12.34
CA ARG A 68 11.43 3.67 11.99
C ARG A 68 11.76 2.98 10.68
N ALA A 69 12.37 3.72 9.76
CA ALA A 69 12.97 3.14 8.57
C ALA A 69 14.43 2.77 8.87
N MET A 70 14.85 1.55 8.57
CA MET A 70 16.22 1.07 8.82
C MET A 70 17.27 1.79 7.97
N ASP A 71 16.95 2.01 6.70
CA ASP A 71 17.81 2.70 5.72
C ASP A 71 17.06 3.83 5.02
N GLY A 72 15.97 4.28 5.65
CA GLY A 72 15.11 5.28 5.09
C GLY A 72 14.08 4.79 4.07
N ILE A 73 14.13 3.53 3.66
CA ILE A 73 13.20 2.91 2.71
C ILE A 73 12.50 1.71 3.38
N ARG A 74 13.28 0.80 3.96
CA ARG A 74 12.78 -0.43 4.58
C ARG A 74 12.27 -0.16 5.98
N CYS A 75 11.12 -0.74 6.31
CA CYS A 75 10.62 -0.75 7.68
C CYS A 75 11.57 -1.54 8.58
N THR A 76 11.71 -1.10 9.83
CA THR A 76 12.19 -1.94 10.93
C THR A 76 11.22 -3.11 11.18
N PRO A 77 11.67 -4.22 11.78
CA PRO A 77 10.79 -5.33 12.14
C PRO A 77 9.59 -4.91 12.99
N GLU A 78 9.78 -4.01 13.96
CA GLU A 78 8.72 -3.50 14.83
C GLU A 78 7.70 -2.67 14.05
N ALA A 79 8.17 -1.85 13.10
CA ALA A 79 7.29 -1.11 12.19
C ALA A 79 6.51 -2.05 11.27
N ALA A 80 7.14 -3.11 10.77
CA ALA A 80 6.48 -4.11 9.93
C ALA A 80 5.39 -4.86 10.72
N GLN A 81 5.65 -5.19 11.99
CA GLN A 81 4.65 -5.79 12.88
C GLN A 81 3.45 -4.86 13.09
N ALA A 82 3.68 -3.59 13.43
CA ALA A 82 2.60 -2.62 13.62
C ALA A 82 1.75 -2.45 12.35
N VAL A 83 2.37 -2.46 11.16
CA VAL A 83 1.62 -2.46 9.90
C VAL A 83 0.79 -3.73 9.73
N GLY A 84 1.37 -4.88 10.01
CA GLY A 84 0.67 -6.17 9.94
C GLY A 84 -0.56 -6.20 10.84
N GLU A 85 -0.45 -5.68 12.06
CA GLU A 85 -1.56 -5.58 13.01
C GLU A 85 -2.69 -4.67 12.51
N VAL A 86 -2.37 -3.55 11.85
CA VAL A 86 -3.41 -2.68 11.26
C VAL A 86 -4.01 -3.29 10.00
N LEU A 87 -3.23 -4.02 9.19
CA LEU A 87 -3.75 -4.72 8.00
C LEU A 87 -4.62 -5.94 8.33
N ALA A 88 -4.48 -6.50 9.54
CA ALA A 88 -5.26 -7.65 9.99
C ALA A 88 -6.66 -7.28 10.54
N GLN A 89 -6.93 -5.99 10.76
CA GLN A 89 -8.24 -5.46 11.17
C GLN A 89 -9.18 -5.33 9.96
#